data_AF-A0A8J4S1L8-F1
#
_entry.id   AF-A0A8J4S1L8-F1
#
_cell.length_a   1.000
_cell.length_b   1.000
_cell.length_c   1.000
_cell.angle_alpha   90.00
_cell.angle_beta   90.00
_cell.angle_gamma   90.00
#
_symmetry.space_group_name_H-M   'P 1'
#
loop_
_entity.id
_entity.type
_entity.pdbx_description
1 polymer ?
#
loop_
_entity_poly.entity_id
_entity_poly.type
_entity_poly.pdbx_seq_one_letter_code
_entity_poly.pdbx_strand_id
1 'polypeptide(L)'
;MRVHPCFAAWYASCPGLKVLAPYSSEDARGLLKAAIRDPDLVVFLENELLYEESFPVSEVLDSNFFLPIGKVKIERQGKDVTITAFSRMVGYALKAAEILEKEGISAEVINLRSIRPLDRATINASVRKTSRLVTVEDGFPQHGVGSEICTSVIEESFYYLDAPVERITGADVPVPYNEDLERKSLPQVCVNGFSLFCMMIFHLCITIINK
;
A
#
# COMPACT_ATOMS: atom_id res chain seq x y z
N MET A 1 -15.63 -16.94 1.50
CA MET A 1 -15.64 -15.54 1.02
C MET A 1 -14.75 -14.79 1.98
N ARG A 2 -13.50 -14.51 1.57
CA ARG A 2 -12.45 -14.02 2.47
C ARG A 2 -11.94 -12.63 2.10
N VAL A 3 -12.63 -11.92 1.20
CA VAL A 3 -12.32 -10.53 0.85
C VAL A 3 -13.59 -9.74 0.60
N HIS A 4 -13.76 -8.68 1.39
CA HIS A 4 -14.81 -7.68 1.24
C HIS A 4 -14.37 -6.54 0.32
N PRO A 5 -15.31 -5.75 -0.27
CA PRO A 5 -14.97 -4.57 -1.04
C PRO A 5 -14.12 -3.59 -0.21
N CYS A 6 -13.02 -3.09 -0.78
CA CYS A 6 -12.18 -2.09 -0.14
C CYS A 6 -12.82 -0.69 -0.25
N PHE A 7 -13.16 -0.08 0.88
CA PHE A 7 -13.81 1.24 0.94
C PHE A 7 -12.85 2.42 1.13
N ALA A 8 -11.53 2.17 1.06
CA ALA A 8 -10.51 3.20 1.31
C ALA A 8 -10.71 4.44 0.44
N ALA A 9 -10.84 4.26 -0.87
CA ALA A 9 -11.03 5.36 -1.82
C ALA A 9 -12.34 6.13 -1.58
N TRP A 10 -13.43 5.42 -1.27
CA TRP A 10 -14.75 6.03 -1.03
C TRP A 10 -14.70 6.98 0.16
N TYR A 11 -14.27 6.49 1.33
CA TYR A 11 -14.20 7.34 2.52
C TYR A 11 -13.16 8.46 2.38
N ALA A 12 -12.05 8.22 1.66
CA ALA A 12 -11.00 9.23 1.47
C ALA A 12 -11.45 10.40 0.58
N SER A 13 -12.49 10.20 -0.26
CA SER A 13 -13.04 11.27 -1.10
C SER A 13 -13.79 12.35 -0.30
N CYS A 14 -14.23 12.06 0.93
CA CYS A 14 -15.05 12.96 1.74
C CYS A 14 -14.20 13.93 2.58
N PRO A 15 -14.31 15.26 2.36
CA PRO A 15 -13.71 16.26 3.24
C PRO A 15 -14.23 16.17 4.68
N GLY A 16 -13.38 16.48 5.65
CA GLY A 16 -13.71 16.38 7.08
C GLY A 16 -13.49 14.98 7.69
N LEU A 17 -13.34 13.93 6.88
CA LEU A 17 -12.95 12.61 7.38
C LEU A 17 -11.44 12.46 7.50
N LYS A 18 -11.03 11.59 8.42
CA LYS A 18 -9.72 10.95 8.46
C LYS A 18 -9.91 9.46 8.20
N VAL A 19 -9.07 8.86 7.36
CA VAL A 19 -9.20 7.45 6.94
C VAL A 19 -7.88 6.75 7.14
N LEU A 20 -7.88 5.69 7.96
CA LEU A 20 -6.72 4.92 8.34
C LEU A 20 -6.86 3.47 7.88
N ALA A 21 -5.76 2.85 7.44
CA ALA A 21 -5.70 1.48 6.97
C ALA A 21 -4.42 0.80 7.48
N PRO A 22 -4.42 0.29 8.73
CA PRO A 22 -3.24 -0.30 9.36
C PRO A 22 -2.81 -1.63 8.72
N TYR A 23 -1.52 -1.95 8.80
CA TYR A 23 -0.94 -3.22 8.34
C TYR A 23 -0.43 -4.10 9.51
N SER A 24 0.34 -3.53 10.42
CA SER A 24 1.00 -4.28 11.50
C SER A 24 0.29 -4.12 12.86
N SER A 25 0.64 -4.95 13.85
CA SER A 25 0.16 -4.76 15.23
C SER A 25 0.59 -3.41 15.83
N GLU A 26 1.75 -2.89 15.43
CA GLU A 26 2.20 -1.53 15.76
C GLU A 26 1.25 -0.47 15.19
N ASP A 27 0.94 -0.58 13.89
CA ASP A 27 0.03 0.35 13.22
C ASP A 27 -1.36 0.31 13.86
N ALA A 28 -1.91 -0.90 14.03
CA ALA A 28 -3.26 -1.09 14.55
C ALA A 28 -3.40 -0.45 15.93
N ARG A 29 -2.50 -0.77 16.87
CA ARG A 29 -2.57 -0.21 18.22
C ARG A 29 -2.27 1.29 18.26
N GLY A 30 -1.25 1.74 17.54
CA GLY A 30 -0.81 3.13 17.56
C GLY A 30 -1.85 4.07 16.93
N LEU A 31 -2.40 3.69 15.78
CA LEU A 31 -3.37 4.47 15.03
C LEU A 31 -4.78 4.39 15.63
N LEU A 32 -5.20 3.24 16.18
CA LEU A 32 -6.51 3.15 16.84
C LEU A 32 -6.58 4.06 18.07
N LYS A 33 -5.49 4.12 18.84
CA LYS A 33 -5.39 5.04 19.98
C LYS A 33 -5.35 6.51 19.55
N ALA A 34 -4.73 6.81 18.40
CA ALA A 34 -4.79 8.14 17.81
C ALA A 34 -6.21 8.48 17.36
N ALA A 35 -6.89 7.55 16.70
CA ALA A 35 -8.27 7.70 16.22
C ALA A 35 -9.27 7.97 17.35
N ILE A 36 -9.18 7.24 18.47
CA ILE A 36 -10.07 7.44 19.64
C ILE A 36 -9.85 8.81 20.30
N ARG A 37 -8.63 9.34 20.26
CA ARG A 37 -8.27 10.63 20.88
C ARG A 37 -8.51 11.82 19.98
N ASP A 38 -8.70 11.58 18.69
CA ASP A 38 -8.93 12.62 17.71
C ASP A 38 -10.35 13.18 17.88
N PRO A 39 -10.53 14.52 17.89
CA PRO A 39 -11.85 15.13 18.04
C PRO A 39 -12.73 14.99 16.78
N ASP A 40 -12.13 14.67 15.63
CA ASP A 40 -12.82 14.56 14.34
C ASP A 40 -13.20 13.10 14.00
N LEU A 41 -14.05 12.91 12.99
CA LEU A 41 -14.48 11.58 12.58
C LEU A 41 -13.36 10.81 11.87
N VAL A 42 -12.94 9.69 12.47
CA VAL A 42 -11.94 8.78 11.93
C VAL A 42 -12.57 7.46 11.51
N VAL A 43 -12.41 7.11 10.24
CA VAL A 43 -12.73 5.79 9.68
C VAL A 43 -11.50 4.90 9.81
N PHE A 44 -11.64 3.77 10.48
CA PHE A 44 -10.56 2.82 10.73
C PHE A 44 -10.83 1.52 9.96
N LEU A 45 -10.10 1.31 8.86
CA LEU A 45 -10.30 0.19 7.94
C LEU A 45 -9.35 -0.96 8.27
N GLU A 46 -9.82 -1.87 9.14
CA GLU A 46 -9.11 -3.10 9.48
C GLU A 46 -9.21 -4.12 8.34
N ASN A 47 -8.39 -5.18 8.42
CA ASN A 47 -8.41 -6.28 7.45
C ASN A 47 -8.51 -7.59 8.21
N GLU A 48 -9.50 -8.43 7.88
CA GLU A 48 -9.76 -9.62 8.70
C GLU A 48 -8.61 -10.62 8.68
N LEU A 49 -7.89 -10.70 7.56
CA LEU A 49 -6.81 -11.65 7.37
C LEU A 49 -5.54 -11.25 8.12
N LEU A 50 -5.43 -9.98 8.53
CA LEU A 50 -4.32 -9.51 9.36
C LEU A 50 -4.51 -9.84 10.86
N TYR A 51 -5.71 -10.21 11.31
CA TYR A 51 -5.92 -10.58 12.71
C TYR A 51 -5.23 -11.90 13.10
N GLU A 52 -5.00 -12.78 12.13
CA GLU A 52 -4.32 -14.07 12.33
C GLU A 52 -2.78 -13.95 12.22
N GLU A 53 -2.28 -12.79 11.79
CA GLU A 53 -0.85 -12.55 11.59
C GLU A 53 -0.19 -12.05 12.88
N SER A 54 1.00 -12.58 13.19
CA SER A 54 1.78 -12.21 14.37
C SER A 54 2.94 -11.29 14.01
N PHE A 55 3.05 -10.17 14.72
CA PHE A 55 4.14 -9.20 14.56
C PHE A 55 4.94 -9.04 15.86
N PRO A 56 6.23 -8.69 15.79
CA PRO A 56 6.99 -8.25 16.96
C PRO A 56 6.37 -6.97 17.56
N VAL A 57 6.23 -6.90 18.89
CA VAL A 57 5.48 -5.81 19.58
C VAL A 57 6.25 -5.13 20.73
N SER A 58 7.59 -5.03 20.63
CA SER A 58 8.45 -4.58 21.74
C SER A 58 8.06 -3.22 22.34
N GLU A 59 8.02 -2.15 21.54
CA GLU A 59 7.75 -0.77 22.02
C GLU A 59 6.26 -0.44 22.11
N VAL A 60 5.43 -1.24 21.44
CA VAL A 60 4.00 -1.04 21.28
C VAL A 60 3.25 -1.20 22.60
N LEU A 61 3.82 -1.95 23.56
CA LEU A 61 3.19 -2.26 24.85
C LEU A 61 3.05 -1.07 25.80
N ASP A 62 3.72 0.05 25.54
CA ASP A 62 3.58 1.27 26.33
C ASP A 62 2.14 1.86 26.25
N SER A 63 1.65 2.37 27.38
CA SER A 63 0.30 2.95 27.51
C SER A 63 0.16 4.31 26.83
N ASN A 64 1.27 5.01 26.61
CA ASN A 64 1.36 6.28 25.90
C ASN A 64 1.72 6.12 24.42
N PHE A 65 1.98 4.89 23.94
CA PHE A 65 2.23 4.66 22.52
C PHE A 65 1.03 5.08 21.66
N PHE A 66 1.25 5.99 20.71
CA PHE A 66 0.32 6.33 19.63
C PHE A 66 1.13 6.77 18.40
N LEU A 67 0.51 6.69 17.23
CA LEU A 67 1.14 7.10 15.96
C LEU A 67 0.45 8.35 15.42
N PRO A 68 1.18 9.26 14.76
CA PRO A 68 0.58 10.43 14.13
C PRO A 68 -0.28 10.03 12.92
N ILE A 69 -1.49 10.57 12.84
CA ILE A 69 -2.35 10.48 11.64
C ILE A 69 -1.72 11.31 10.51
N GLY A 70 -1.85 10.83 9.27
CA GLY A 70 -1.30 11.51 8.10
C GLY A 70 0.20 11.35 7.91
N LYS A 71 0.78 10.28 8.46
CA LYS A 71 2.20 9.93 8.29
C LYS A 71 2.36 8.51 7.80
N VAL A 72 3.10 8.35 6.70
CA VAL A 72 3.52 7.03 6.21
C VAL A 72 4.65 6.47 7.07
N LYS A 73 4.92 5.17 6.91
CA LYS A 73 6.15 4.52 7.39
C LYS A 73 6.90 3.96 6.21
N ILE A 74 8.22 4.18 6.15
CA ILE A 74 9.08 3.43 5.24
C ILE A 74 9.43 2.12 5.95
N GLU A 75 8.81 1.02 5.53
CA GLU A 75 9.05 -0.31 6.10
C GLU A 75 10.41 -0.88 5.65
N ARG A 76 10.83 -0.53 4.44
CA ARG A 76 12.10 -0.96 3.85
C ARG A 76 12.69 0.19 3.04
N GLN A 77 13.95 0.52 3.30
CA GLN A 77 14.68 1.50 2.49
C GLN A 77 15.07 0.91 1.13
N GLY A 78 15.05 1.74 0.10
CA GLY A 78 15.52 1.37 -1.23
C GLY A 78 15.94 2.56 -2.07
N LYS A 79 16.41 2.29 -3.29
CA LYS A 79 16.98 3.29 -4.20
C LYS A 79 16.55 3.14 -5.67
N ASP A 80 16.00 2.00 -6.08
CA ASP A 80 15.74 1.73 -7.49
C ASP A 80 14.26 1.86 -7.86
N VAL A 81 13.34 1.61 -6.92
CA VAL A 81 11.89 1.78 -7.12
C VAL A 81 11.18 2.05 -5.80
N THR A 82 10.21 2.95 -5.80
CA THR A 82 9.28 3.17 -4.67
C THR A 82 8.02 2.32 -4.86
N ILE A 83 7.66 1.55 -3.83
CA ILE A 83 6.43 0.76 -3.77
C ILE A 83 5.58 1.29 -2.63
N THR A 84 4.43 1.90 -2.95
CA THR A 84 3.46 2.33 -1.93
C THR A 84 2.38 1.27 -1.77
N ALA A 85 2.07 0.90 -0.54
CA ALA A 85 1.00 -0.04 -0.23
C ALA A 85 0.31 0.33 1.09
N PHE A 86 -0.88 -0.20 1.31
CA PHE A 86 -1.59 -0.07 2.59
C PHE A 86 -2.26 -1.37 2.98
N SER A 87 -2.63 -1.48 4.27
CA SER A 87 -3.23 -2.69 4.83
C SER A 87 -2.43 -3.95 4.47
N ARG A 88 -3.09 -5.06 4.16
CA ARG A 88 -2.46 -6.35 3.86
C ARG A 88 -1.48 -6.30 2.68
N MET A 89 -1.66 -5.38 1.73
CA MET A 89 -0.78 -5.26 0.56
C MET A 89 0.65 -4.84 0.91
N VAL A 90 0.88 -4.24 2.08
CA VAL A 90 2.23 -3.92 2.57
C VAL A 90 3.07 -5.20 2.74
N GLY A 91 2.50 -6.26 3.32
CA GLY A 91 3.19 -7.53 3.47
C GLY A 91 3.54 -8.19 2.13
N TYR A 92 2.69 -8.00 1.12
CA TYR A 92 2.95 -8.46 -0.24
C TYR A 92 4.06 -7.65 -0.91
N ALA A 93 4.07 -6.32 -0.72
CA ALA A 93 5.13 -5.44 -1.21
C ALA A 93 6.50 -5.77 -0.56
N LEU A 94 6.53 -6.07 0.73
CA LEU A 94 7.76 -6.50 1.43
C LEU A 94 8.31 -7.82 0.86
N LYS A 95 7.45 -8.83 0.70
CA LYS A 95 7.82 -10.10 0.06
C LYS A 95 8.31 -9.90 -1.38
N ALA A 96 7.68 -9.00 -2.14
CA ALA A 96 8.14 -8.67 -3.48
C ALA A 96 9.52 -7.99 -3.46
N ALA A 97 9.77 -7.10 -2.51
CA ALA A 97 11.07 -6.44 -2.34
C ALA A 97 12.20 -7.44 -2.01
N GLU A 98 11.93 -8.46 -1.19
CA GLU A 98 12.88 -9.54 -0.90
C GLU A 98 13.25 -10.37 -2.15
N ILE A 99 12.31 -10.55 -3.07
CA ILE A 99 12.57 -11.25 -4.34
C ILE A 99 13.36 -10.34 -5.28
N LEU A 100 12.97 -9.06 -5.41
CA LEU A 100 13.67 -8.06 -6.21
C LEU A 100 15.14 -7.89 -5.78
N GLU A 101 15.40 -7.95 -4.48
CA GLU A 101 16.77 -7.85 -3.95
C GLU A 101 17.69 -8.97 -4.46
N LYS A 102 17.14 -10.18 -4.67
CA LYS A 102 17.90 -11.31 -5.26
C LYS A 102 18.27 -11.09 -6.72
N GLU A 103 17.52 -10.25 -7.42
CA GLU A 103 17.79 -9.80 -8.79
C GLU A 103 18.63 -8.50 -8.82
N GLY A 104 19.11 -8.03 -7.66
CA GLY A 104 19.90 -6.81 -7.56
C GLY A 104 19.10 -5.51 -7.56
N ILE A 105 17.77 -5.59 -7.39
CA ILE A 105 16.86 -4.43 -7.37
C ILE A 105 16.50 -4.06 -5.93
N SER A 106 16.79 -2.82 -5.54
CA SER A 106 16.53 -2.27 -4.21
C SER A 106 15.23 -1.46 -4.17
N ALA A 107 14.14 -2.12 -3.76
CA ALA A 107 12.83 -1.51 -3.62
C ALA A 107 12.62 -0.82 -2.25
N GLU A 108 12.21 0.45 -2.27
CA GLU A 108 11.72 1.17 -1.10
C GLU A 108 10.24 0.85 -0.90
N VAL A 109 9.87 0.34 0.27
CA VAL A 109 8.46 -0.01 0.57
C VAL A 109 7.89 0.99 1.56
N ILE A 110 6.83 1.68 1.15
CA ILE A 110 6.10 2.67 1.94
C ILE A 110 4.73 2.10 2.34
N ASN A 111 4.53 1.96 3.64
CA ASN A 111 3.24 1.69 4.27
C ASN A 111 2.51 3.02 4.48
N LEU A 112 1.39 3.23 3.78
CA LEU A 112 0.69 4.51 3.80
C LEU A 112 0.15 4.87 5.19
N ARG A 113 -0.34 3.89 5.97
CA ARG A 113 -1.05 4.04 7.25
C ARG A 113 -2.33 4.88 7.19
N SER A 114 -2.25 6.10 6.66
CA SER A 114 -3.33 7.05 6.48
C SER A 114 -3.60 7.23 4.99
N ILE A 115 -4.84 6.97 4.59
CA ILE A 115 -5.34 7.23 3.24
C ILE A 115 -5.81 8.68 3.14
N ARG A 116 -6.37 9.22 4.24
CA ARG A 116 -6.72 10.62 4.38
C ARG A 116 -6.37 11.14 5.79
N PRO A 117 -5.60 12.23 5.91
CA PRO A 117 -4.85 12.90 4.86
C PRO A 117 -3.67 12.04 4.36
N LEU A 118 -3.44 12.02 3.04
CA LEU A 118 -2.31 11.31 2.45
C LEU A 118 -1.00 12.09 2.68
N ASP A 119 0.05 11.40 3.13
CA ASP A 119 1.39 12.00 3.29
C ASP A 119 2.13 12.12 1.95
N ARG A 120 1.63 13.02 1.09
CA ARG A 120 2.16 13.31 -0.25
C ARG A 120 3.65 13.66 -0.20
N ALA A 121 4.10 14.36 0.84
CA ALA A 121 5.45 14.86 0.93
C ALA A 121 6.48 13.72 1.01
N THR A 122 6.24 12.72 1.87
CA THR A 122 7.13 11.57 2.03
C THR A 122 7.14 10.68 0.79
N ILE A 123 5.97 10.46 0.17
CA ILE A 123 5.87 9.68 -1.08
C ILE A 123 6.66 10.37 -2.20
N ASN A 124 6.45 11.66 -2.41
CA ASN A 124 7.17 12.43 -3.43
C ASN A 124 8.68 12.47 -3.16
N ALA A 125 9.11 12.62 -1.91
CA ALA A 125 10.54 12.56 -1.56
C ALA A 125 11.17 11.20 -1.92
N SER A 126 10.44 10.10 -1.68
CA SER A 126 10.87 8.76 -2.07
C SER A 126 10.97 8.61 -3.59
N VAL A 127 9.96 9.07 -4.34
CA VAL A 127 9.97 9.02 -5.81
C VAL A 127 11.11 9.84 -6.40
N ARG A 128 11.40 11.03 -5.85
CA ARG A 128 12.56 11.83 -6.30
C ARG A 128 13.91 11.13 -6.08
N LYS A 129 13.97 10.19 -5.13
CA LYS A 129 15.16 9.39 -4.85
C LYS A 129 15.28 8.16 -5.77
N THR A 130 14.17 7.50 -6.07
CA THR A 130 14.13 6.22 -6.80
C THR A 130 13.80 6.35 -8.29
N SER A 131 13.29 7.51 -8.69
CA SER A 131 12.82 7.84 -10.04
C SER A 131 11.70 6.96 -10.60
N ARG A 132 11.12 6.05 -9.80
CA ARG A 132 10.12 5.06 -10.24
C ARG A 132 9.09 4.81 -9.14
N LEU A 133 7.83 4.61 -9.51
CA LEU A 133 6.74 4.34 -8.58
C LEU A 133 5.84 3.20 -9.03
N VAL A 134 5.53 2.30 -8.10
CA VAL A 134 4.46 1.31 -8.19
C VAL A 134 3.52 1.46 -7.00
N THR A 135 2.22 1.59 -7.25
CA THR A 135 1.20 1.61 -6.19
C THR A 135 0.52 0.25 -6.08
N VAL A 136 0.32 -0.27 -4.87
CA VAL A 136 -0.31 -1.58 -4.63
C VAL A 136 -1.51 -1.41 -3.70
N GLU A 137 -2.69 -1.80 -4.17
CA GLU A 137 -3.94 -1.84 -3.40
C GLU A 137 -4.74 -3.10 -3.74
N ASP A 138 -5.61 -3.55 -2.83
CA ASP A 138 -6.53 -4.67 -3.08
C ASP A 138 -7.93 -4.21 -3.53
N GLY A 139 -8.15 -2.89 -3.57
CA GLY A 139 -9.37 -2.27 -4.08
C GLY A 139 -9.46 -2.29 -5.61
N PHE A 140 -10.59 -1.81 -6.12
CA PHE A 140 -10.84 -1.73 -7.56
C PHE A 140 -9.95 -0.67 -8.25
N PRO A 141 -9.58 -0.88 -9.52
CA PRO A 141 -8.64 -0.02 -10.22
C PRO A 141 -9.15 1.38 -10.50
N GLN A 142 -10.45 1.51 -10.80
CA GLN A 142 -11.03 2.79 -11.19
C GLN A 142 -11.30 3.64 -9.95
N HIS A 143 -10.82 4.88 -9.97
CA HIS A 143 -10.95 5.82 -8.84
C HIS A 143 -10.37 5.29 -7.51
N GLY A 144 -9.43 4.35 -7.58
CA GLY A 144 -8.73 3.78 -6.42
C GLY A 144 -7.68 4.73 -5.81
N VAL A 145 -7.12 4.34 -4.67
CA VAL A 145 -6.14 5.15 -3.92
C VAL A 145 -4.87 5.38 -4.74
N GLY A 146 -4.45 4.39 -5.54
CA GLY A 146 -3.30 4.52 -6.44
C GLY A 146 -3.47 5.61 -7.50
N SER A 147 -4.71 5.98 -7.85
CA SER A 147 -4.98 7.06 -8.80
C SER A 147 -4.66 8.44 -8.20
N GLU A 148 -5.01 8.65 -6.93
CA GLU A 148 -4.69 9.88 -6.19
C GLU A 148 -3.17 10.00 -5.97
N ILE A 149 -2.51 8.90 -5.62
CA ILE A 149 -1.04 8.88 -5.46
C ILE A 149 -0.34 9.21 -6.78
N CYS A 150 -0.77 8.59 -7.88
CA CYS A 150 -0.24 8.88 -9.21
C CYS A 150 -0.39 10.38 -9.54
N THR A 151 -1.58 10.94 -9.32
CA THR A 151 -1.86 12.37 -9.55
C THR A 151 -0.93 13.25 -8.72
N SER A 152 -0.79 12.98 -7.42
CA SER A 152 0.13 13.71 -6.53
C SER A 152 1.57 13.71 -7.05
N VAL A 153 2.04 12.58 -7.59
CA VAL A 153 3.40 12.45 -8.12
C VAL A 153 3.56 13.17 -9.46
N ILE A 154 2.56 13.11 -10.34
CA ILE A 154 2.57 13.89 -11.58
C ILE A 154 2.55 15.40 -11.28
N GLU A 155 1.82 15.85 -10.28
CA GLU A 155 1.76 17.26 -9.90
C GLU A 155 3.09 17.78 -9.31
N GLU A 156 3.78 16.97 -8.50
CA GLU A 156 4.91 17.45 -7.68
C GLU A 156 6.29 16.91 -8.06
N SER A 157 6.35 15.78 -8.78
CA SER A 157 7.59 15.03 -9.02
C SER A 157 7.71 14.43 -10.41
N PHE A 158 6.87 14.85 -11.37
CA PHE A 158 6.87 14.30 -12.74
C PHE A 158 8.24 14.29 -13.42
N TYR A 159 9.01 15.37 -13.28
CA TYR A 159 10.35 15.48 -13.91
C TYR A 159 11.40 14.52 -13.35
N TYR A 160 11.12 13.86 -12.22
CA TYR A 160 12.00 12.87 -11.62
C TYR A 160 11.64 11.45 -12.04
N LEU A 161 10.53 11.22 -12.75
CA LEU A 161 10.13 9.89 -13.19
C LEU A 161 10.89 9.47 -14.45
N ASP A 162 11.63 8.36 -14.35
CA ASP A 162 12.28 7.71 -15.50
C ASP A 162 11.30 6.85 -16.30
N ALA A 163 10.18 6.45 -15.68
CA ALA A 163 9.19 5.55 -16.24
C ALA A 163 7.78 5.92 -15.73
N PRO A 164 6.71 5.56 -16.47
CA PRO A 164 5.35 5.81 -16.02
C PRO A 164 5.05 5.11 -14.69
N VAL A 165 4.20 5.74 -13.88
CA VAL A 165 3.69 5.14 -12.65
C VAL A 165 2.80 3.96 -12.98
N GLU A 166 3.09 2.81 -12.39
CA GLU A 166 2.27 1.62 -12.56
C GLU A 166 1.40 1.34 -11.33
N ARG A 167 0.18 0.82 -11.56
CA ARG A 167 -0.79 0.55 -10.51
C ARG A 167 -1.18 -0.92 -10.49
N ILE A 168 -1.07 -1.52 -9.32
CA ILE A 168 -1.43 -2.91 -9.05
C ILE A 168 -2.63 -2.88 -8.12
N THR A 169 -3.74 -3.43 -8.60
CA THR A 169 -5.03 -3.34 -7.91
C THR A 169 -5.67 -4.73 -7.85
N GLY A 170 -6.83 -4.83 -7.20
CA GLY A 170 -7.75 -5.92 -7.47
C GLY A 170 -8.25 -5.88 -8.92
N ALA A 171 -8.77 -6.99 -9.41
CA ALA A 171 -9.43 -7.06 -10.71
C ALA A 171 -10.75 -6.26 -10.70
N ASP A 172 -11.12 -5.68 -11.84
CA ASP A 172 -12.35 -4.88 -12.00
C ASP A 172 -13.60 -5.76 -12.15
N VAL A 173 -13.83 -6.62 -11.16
CA VAL A 173 -14.95 -7.55 -11.09
C VAL A 173 -15.41 -7.70 -9.64
N PRO A 174 -16.71 -7.97 -9.38
CA PRO A 174 -17.13 -8.44 -8.07
C PRO A 174 -16.33 -9.68 -7.65
N VAL A 175 -15.85 -9.72 -6.41
CA VAL A 175 -14.99 -10.80 -5.92
C VAL A 175 -15.72 -12.14 -6.06
N PRO A 176 -15.20 -13.07 -6.88
CA PRO A 176 -15.85 -14.34 -7.14
C PRO A 176 -15.71 -15.28 -5.94
N TYR A 177 -16.70 -16.15 -5.72
CA TYR A 177 -16.68 -17.11 -4.60
C TYR A 177 -15.68 -18.26 -4.78
N ASN A 178 -15.42 -18.66 -6.03
CA ASN A 178 -14.49 -19.75 -6.33
C ASN A 178 -13.06 -19.34 -5.94
N GLU A 179 -12.38 -20.19 -5.15
CA GLU A 179 -11.07 -19.85 -4.56
C GLU A 179 -9.98 -19.53 -5.61
N ASP A 180 -9.98 -20.22 -6.75
CA ASP A 180 -8.99 -19.97 -7.80
C ASP A 180 -9.23 -18.64 -8.51
N LEU A 181 -10.50 -18.28 -8.70
CA LEU A 181 -10.88 -16.99 -9.27
C LEU A 181 -10.66 -15.86 -8.25
N GLU A 182 -10.97 -16.08 -6.97
CA GLU A 182 -10.72 -15.12 -5.88
C GLU A 182 -9.24 -14.78 -5.81
N ARG A 183 -8.37 -15.79 -5.82
CA ARG A 183 -6.91 -15.62 -5.83
C ARG A 183 -6.41 -14.79 -7.02
N LYS A 184 -6.99 -15.00 -8.20
CA LYS A 184 -6.64 -14.24 -9.42
C LYS A 184 -7.20 -12.82 -9.43
N SER A 185 -8.26 -12.57 -8.68
CA SER A 185 -8.88 -11.24 -8.56
C SER A 185 -8.12 -10.29 -7.63
N LEU A 186 -7.11 -10.77 -6.90
CA LEU A 186 -6.34 -10.01 -5.92
C LEU A 186 -4.87 -9.94 -6.32
N PRO A 187 -4.13 -8.89 -5.94
CA PRO A 187 -2.68 -8.84 -6.12
C PRO A 187 -1.98 -10.03 -5.49
N GLN A 188 -0.97 -10.59 -6.18
CA GLN A 188 -0.13 -11.67 -5.66
C GLN A 188 1.35 -11.35 -5.82
N VAL A 189 2.16 -12.00 -4.98
CA VAL A 189 3.61 -12.06 -5.13
C VAL A 189 3.94 -13.30 -5.96
N CYS A 190 4.37 -13.11 -7.21
CA CYS A 190 4.77 -14.22 -8.09
C CYS A 190 6.29 -14.29 -8.21
N VAL A 191 6.83 -15.49 -7.99
CA VAL A 191 8.26 -15.80 -8.13
C VAL A 191 8.59 -16.38 -9.53
N ASN A 192 7.60 -16.93 -10.23
CA ASN A 192 7.76 -17.57 -11.54
C ASN A 192 6.76 -16.98 -12.54
N GLY A 193 7.25 -16.50 -13.69
CA GLY A 193 6.53 -15.71 -14.70
C GLY A 193 5.40 -16.40 -15.46
N PHE A 194 4.41 -17.00 -14.77
CA PHE A 194 3.30 -17.71 -15.40
C PHE A 194 1.97 -17.38 -14.71
N SER A 195 1.39 -16.23 -15.06
CA SER A 195 -0.06 -16.01 -14.96
C SER A 195 -0.42 -14.72 -15.71
N LEU A 196 -0.90 -14.87 -16.96
CA LEU A 196 -1.35 -13.77 -17.84
C LEU A 196 -2.49 -12.90 -17.25
N PHE A 197 -3.02 -13.25 -16.08
CA PHE A 197 -4.13 -12.55 -15.41
C PHE A 197 -3.76 -12.03 -14.00
N CYS A 198 -2.53 -12.25 -13.54
CA CYS A 198 -2.11 -11.76 -12.22
C CYS A 198 -1.53 -10.35 -12.36
N MET A 199 -2.08 -9.38 -11.64
CA MET A 199 -1.46 -8.05 -11.51
C MET A 199 -0.21 -8.21 -10.63
N MET A 200 0.93 -8.42 -11.27
CA MET A 200 2.17 -8.89 -10.65
C MET A 200 3.04 -7.74 -10.14
N ILE A 201 3.32 -7.70 -8.83
CA ILE A 201 4.22 -6.71 -8.21
C ILE A 201 5.65 -6.83 -8.75
N PHE A 202 6.16 -8.05 -8.84
CA PHE A 202 7.53 -8.31 -9.28
C PHE A 202 7.77 -8.00 -10.76
N HIS A 203 6.90 -8.49 -11.65
CA HIS A 203 7.09 -8.32 -13.09
C HIS A 203 6.95 -6.87 -13.53
N LEU A 204 6.01 -6.11 -12.94
CA LEU A 204 5.90 -4.68 -13.21
C LEU A 204 7.15 -3.93 -12.78
N CYS A 205 7.67 -4.18 -11.58
CA CYS A 205 8.90 -3.51 -11.12
C CYS A 205 10.07 -3.76 -12.09
N ILE A 206 10.29 -5.02 -12.51
CA ILE A 206 11.33 -5.35 -13.49
C ILE A 206 11.07 -4.66 -14.85
N THR A 207 9.82 -4.63 -15.30
CA THR A 207 9.46 -3.98 -16.58
C THR A 207 9.72 -2.47 -16.54
N ILE A 208 9.47 -1.83 -15.41
CA ILE A 208 9.71 -0.39 -15.19
C ILE A 208 11.21 -0.09 -15.05
N ILE A 209 12.01 -1.03 -14.53
CA ILE A 209 13.46 -0.87 -14.38
C ILE A 209 14.20 -1.10 -15.70
N ASN A 210 13.74 -2.05 -16.52
CA ASN A 210 14.38 -2.41 -17.79
C ASN A 210 13.93 -1.56 -19.00
N LYS A 211 12.98 -0.64 -18.81
CA LYS A 211 12.60 0.38 -19.81
C LYS A 211 13.40 1.65 -19.57
#